data_AF-A0A8T3V9D8-F1
#
_entry.id   AF-A0A8T3V9D8-F1
#
_cell.length_a   1.000
_cell.length_b   1.000
_cell.length_c   1.000
_cell.angle_alpha   90.00
_cell.angle_beta   90.00
_cell.angle_gamma   90.00
#
_symmetry.space_group_name_H-M   'P 1'
#
loop_
_entity.id
_entity.type
_entity.pdbx_description
1 polymer ?
#
loop_
_entity_poly.entity_id
_entity_poly.type
_entity_poly.pdbx_seq_one_letter_code
_entity_poly.pdbx_strand_id
1 'polypeptide(L)'
;MFCPKCGKEINDGSKFCKHCGNKIKPKAPEQAAQTNTPTQTSSNDDRNKKIIIGVLVAAIVILAIVFVALGTGVFDNHSQPANAGNQVQQSSSSSSSKAVSLNSFPVSEAPALAQAIKSSGGNFPVQFQSLSLSKAQCLYILSKSISQIGGGHPDATISVGDPSYAPNPSGSDSSQTIARQNYVDMSNRFSSWIESNGFVPNYVGIYTSGVSDISPSRMLDICVSILIDYGNTHNLPASVNV
;
A
#
# COMPACT_ATOMS: atom_id res chain seq x y z
N MET A 1 10.53 27.46 -24.20
CA MET A 1 11.41 26.98 -23.11
C MET A 1 11.10 25.52 -22.76
N PHE A 2 11.91 24.84 -21.94
CA PHE A 2 11.66 23.44 -21.54
C PHE A 2 11.07 23.33 -20.14
N CYS A 3 10.16 22.39 -19.93
CA CYS A 3 9.60 22.11 -18.61
C CYS A 3 10.68 21.52 -17.68
N PRO A 4 10.97 22.13 -16.51
CA PRO A 4 12.02 21.64 -15.61
C PRO A 4 11.69 20.29 -14.96
N LYS A 5 10.42 19.85 -15.01
CA LYS A 5 9.99 18.57 -14.43
C LYS A 5 10.05 17.41 -15.42
N CYS A 6 9.73 17.63 -16.70
CA CYS A 6 9.57 16.54 -17.68
C CYS A 6 10.39 16.70 -18.95
N GLY A 7 11.16 17.78 -19.08
CA GLY A 7 12.05 18.02 -20.22
C GLY A 7 11.36 18.34 -21.55
N LYS A 8 10.02 18.33 -21.62
CA LYS A 8 9.29 18.64 -22.86
C LYS A 8 9.23 20.14 -23.12
N GLU A 9 9.25 20.49 -24.40
CA GLU A 9 9.14 21.87 -24.87
C GLU A 9 7.75 22.46 -24.54
N ILE A 10 7.76 23.69 -24.06
CA ILE A 10 6.58 24.47 -23.69
C ILE A 10 6.72 25.91 -24.18
N ASN A 11 5.58 26.54 -24.49
CA ASN A 11 5.55 27.93 -24.91
C ASN A 11 6.08 28.85 -23.80
N ASP A 12 6.81 29.88 -24.20
CA ASP A 12 7.27 30.93 -23.28
C ASP A 12 6.06 31.67 -22.70
N GLY A 13 6.07 31.89 -21.37
CA GLY A 13 4.94 32.48 -20.64
C GLY A 13 3.85 31.50 -20.21
N SER A 14 3.97 30.20 -20.49
CA SER A 14 3.04 29.19 -19.98
C SER A 14 3.05 29.14 -18.44
N LYS A 15 1.87 29.21 -17.80
CA LYS A 15 1.74 29.10 -16.33
C LYS A 15 1.87 27.65 -15.83
N PHE A 16 1.62 26.68 -16.71
CA PHE A 16 1.65 25.24 -16.42
C PHE A 16 2.13 24.44 -17.64
N CYS A 17 2.79 23.31 -17.40
CA CYS A 17 3.20 22.40 -18.45
C CYS A 17 2.00 21.57 -18.95
N LYS A 18 1.68 21.71 -20.24
CA LYS A 18 0.59 20.94 -20.90
C LYS A 18 0.81 19.42 -20.93
N HIS A 19 2.03 18.96 -20.67
CA HIS A 19 2.38 17.54 -20.75
C HIS A 19 2.49 16.82 -19.40
N CYS A 20 2.70 17.54 -18.30
CA CYS A 20 2.88 16.91 -16.98
C CYS A 20 2.20 17.68 -15.82
N GLY A 21 1.51 18.78 -16.12
CA GLY A 21 0.78 19.60 -15.15
C GLY A 21 1.64 20.46 -14.22
N ASN A 22 2.98 20.42 -14.34
CA ASN A 22 3.86 21.18 -13.45
C ASN A 22 3.65 22.69 -13.60
N LYS A 23 3.55 23.45 -12.49
CA LYS A 23 3.52 24.92 -12.53
C LYS A 23 4.85 25.46 -13.02
N ILE A 24 4.80 26.49 -13.83
CA ILE A 24 5.95 27.10 -14.47
C ILE A 24 6.05 28.53 -13.95
N LYS A 25 7.13 28.83 -13.23
CA LYS A 25 7.41 30.18 -12.73
C LYS A 25 8.08 30.98 -13.86
N PRO A 26 7.49 32.09 -14.33
CA PRO A 26 8.16 32.95 -15.31
C PRO A 26 9.45 33.49 -14.70
N LYS A 27 10.57 33.32 -15.40
CA LYS A 27 11.82 33.99 -15.03
C LYS A 27 11.71 35.45 -15.46
N ALA A 28 11.37 36.33 -14.52
CA ALA A 28 11.52 37.77 -14.72
C ALA A 28 13.01 38.12 -14.88
N PRO A 29 13.38 39.12 -15.70
CA PRO A 29 14.77 39.50 -15.88
C PRO A 29 15.38 40.00 -14.57
N GLU A 30 16.58 39.53 -14.29
CA GLU A 30 17.36 39.80 -13.10
C GLU A 30 18.07 41.16 -13.25
N GLN A 31 17.67 42.14 -12.43
CA GLN A 31 18.44 43.33 -12.10
C GLN A 31 18.41 43.57 -10.59
N ALA A 32 19.56 43.95 -10.06
CA ALA A 32 19.99 43.84 -8.69
C ALA A 32 19.49 44.94 -7.74
N ALA A 33 19.66 44.64 -6.44
CA ALA A 33 19.89 45.51 -5.28
C ALA A 33 18.79 45.59 -4.19
N GLN A 34 19.27 45.39 -2.96
CA GLN A 34 18.62 45.37 -1.65
C GLN A 34 18.18 46.78 -1.21
N THR A 35 17.25 46.90 -0.24
CA THR A 35 17.34 47.74 0.99
C THR A 35 16.08 47.64 1.87
N ASN A 36 16.26 47.06 3.07
CA ASN A 36 15.75 47.36 4.42
C ASN A 36 14.26 47.60 4.78
N THR A 37 13.82 46.79 5.75
CA THR A 37 12.63 46.81 6.65
C THR A 37 12.60 48.02 7.61
N PRO A 38 11.48 48.37 8.31
CA PRO A 38 10.92 47.64 9.49
C PRO A 38 9.37 47.49 9.49
N THR A 39 8.74 46.36 9.89
CA THR A 39 8.41 45.80 11.25
C THR A 39 7.39 46.67 12.03
N GLN A 40 6.35 46.25 12.77
CA GLN A 40 5.87 45.06 13.55
C GLN A 40 4.31 45.13 13.59
N THR A 41 3.46 44.31 14.24
CA THR A 41 3.50 43.62 15.55
C THR A 41 2.24 42.73 15.63
N SER A 42 2.25 41.49 16.16
CA SER A 42 1.97 41.09 17.57
C SER A 42 1.04 39.85 17.48
N SER A 43 1.00 38.83 18.36
CA SER A 43 1.58 38.61 19.69
C SER A 43 1.32 37.15 20.12
N ASN A 44 2.25 36.64 20.95
CA ASN A 44 2.21 35.55 21.94
C ASN A 44 0.91 34.75 22.19
N ASP A 45 1.05 33.43 22.38
CA ASP A 45 0.88 32.83 23.71
C ASP A 45 1.53 31.44 23.79
N ASP A 46 2.46 31.26 24.73
CA ASP A 46 2.93 29.97 25.23
C ASP A 46 1.92 29.48 26.29
N ARG A 47 1.56 28.18 26.34
CA ARG A 47 1.29 27.47 27.61
C ARG A 47 1.17 25.96 27.45
N ASN A 48 1.92 25.30 28.33
CA ASN A 48 2.17 23.87 28.49
C ASN A 48 1.04 23.12 29.25
N LYS A 49 0.95 21.79 29.06
CA LYS A 49 0.83 20.71 30.08
C LYS A 49 -0.32 19.66 29.96
N LYS A 50 0.14 18.44 29.64
CA LYS A 50 -0.24 17.01 29.82
C LYS A 50 -1.33 16.46 30.81
N ILE A 51 -1.82 15.23 30.46
CA ILE A 51 -2.32 13.99 31.19
C ILE A 51 -3.82 13.95 31.62
N ILE A 52 -4.63 12.87 31.42
CA ILE A 52 -4.80 11.59 32.20
C ILE A 52 -5.84 10.71 31.44
N ILE A 53 -5.69 9.43 31.01
CA ILE A 53 -5.32 8.10 31.59
C ILE A 53 -6.15 7.68 32.82
N GLY A 54 -7.35 7.13 32.61
CA GLY A 54 -8.22 6.73 33.73
C GLY A 54 -9.33 5.71 33.44
N VAL A 55 -9.16 4.79 32.47
CA VAL A 55 -10.18 3.74 32.22
C VAL A 55 -9.60 2.32 32.03
N LEU A 56 -8.27 2.16 31.90
CA LEU A 56 -7.65 0.88 31.49
C LEU A 56 -7.45 -0.18 32.60
N VAL A 57 -7.68 0.11 33.89
CA VAL A 57 -7.35 -0.82 34.98
C VAL A 57 -8.54 -1.65 35.47
N ALA A 58 -9.79 -1.21 35.24
CA ALA A 58 -10.98 -1.95 35.72
C ALA A 58 -11.41 -3.11 34.79
N ALA A 59 -11.07 -3.06 33.49
CA ALA A 59 -11.49 -4.06 32.51
C ALA A 59 -10.65 -5.36 32.55
N ILE A 60 -9.41 -5.29 33.03
CA ILE A 60 -8.48 -6.44 33.02
C ILE A 60 -8.81 -7.45 34.14
N VAL A 61 -9.35 -6.99 35.27
CA VAL A 61 -9.68 -7.87 36.41
C VAL A 61 -10.90 -8.76 36.11
N ILE A 62 -11.85 -8.29 35.29
CA ILE A 62 -13.06 -9.04 34.95
C ILE A 62 -12.75 -10.18 33.96
N LEU A 63 -11.81 -9.99 33.03
CA LEU A 63 -11.44 -11.03 32.05
C LEU A 63 -10.67 -12.21 32.65
N ALA A 64 -9.88 -11.98 33.71
CA ALA A 64 -9.13 -13.06 34.37
C ALA A 64 -10.04 -14.05 35.12
N ILE A 65 -11.18 -13.61 35.65
CA ILE A 65 -12.12 -14.47 36.38
C ILE A 65 -12.89 -15.41 35.43
N VAL A 66 -13.11 -14.98 34.19
CA VAL A 66 -13.82 -15.79 33.17
C VAL A 66 -12.97 -16.94 32.64
N PHE A 67 -11.64 -16.80 32.60
CA PHE A 67 -10.74 -17.84 32.09
C PHE A 67 -10.45 -18.99 33.08
N VAL A 68 -10.69 -18.81 34.39
CA VAL A 68 -10.44 -19.86 35.39
C VAL A 68 -11.62 -20.84 35.52
N ALA A 69 -12.81 -20.48 35.02
CA ALA A 69 -14.03 -21.27 35.22
C ALA A 69 -14.34 -22.33 34.13
N LEU A 70 -13.60 -22.39 33.02
CA LEU A 70 -13.94 -23.26 31.86
C LEU A 70 -12.82 -24.20 31.40
N GLY A 71 -11.79 -24.43 32.24
CA GLY A 71 -10.64 -25.26 31.88
C GLY A 71 -10.60 -26.61 32.61
N THR A 72 -11.55 -27.50 32.36
CA THR A 72 -11.35 -28.94 32.63
C THR A 72 -11.57 -29.72 31.33
N GLY A 73 -10.50 -30.31 30.80
CA GLY A 73 -10.50 -31.06 29.55
C GLY A 73 -9.21 -31.85 29.39
N VAL A 74 -9.18 -32.99 30.07
CA VAL A 74 -8.15 -34.04 30.02
C VAL A 74 -8.36 -34.81 28.72
N PHE A 75 -7.35 -34.94 27.86
CA PHE A 75 -7.41 -35.88 26.73
C PHE A 75 -6.12 -36.69 26.63
N ASP A 76 -6.34 -38.00 26.70
CA ASP A 76 -5.36 -39.06 26.87
C ASP A 76 -4.50 -39.35 25.63
N ASN A 77 -3.33 -39.85 25.97
CA ASN A 77 -2.30 -40.43 25.13
C ASN A 77 -2.74 -41.84 24.66
N HIS A 78 -2.79 -42.09 23.35
CA HIS A 78 -2.82 -43.46 22.84
C HIS A 78 -1.81 -43.66 21.70
N SER A 79 -0.94 -44.64 21.94
CA SER A 79 0.13 -45.06 21.04
C SER A 79 -0.37 -46.01 19.95
N GLN A 80 0.43 -46.11 18.89
CA GLN A 80 0.29 -46.88 17.63
C GLN A 80 -0.23 -48.34 17.72
N PRO A 81 -0.54 -48.96 16.57
CA PRO A 81 0.48 -49.79 15.92
C PRO A 81 0.60 -49.60 14.39
N ALA A 82 1.78 -49.99 13.88
CA ALA A 82 2.18 -50.01 12.47
C ALA A 82 1.46 -51.10 11.65
N ASN A 83 1.28 -50.86 10.34
CA ASN A 83 1.16 -51.92 9.35
C ASN A 83 1.73 -51.48 7.99
N ALA A 84 2.43 -52.41 7.36
CA ALA A 84 3.16 -52.28 6.10
C ALA A 84 2.24 -52.50 4.89
N GLY A 85 2.65 -51.98 3.73
CA GLY A 85 2.32 -52.58 2.44
C GLY A 85 1.70 -51.66 1.38
N ASN A 86 2.42 -51.60 0.24
CA ASN A 86 2.02 -51.24 -1.11
C ASN A 86 1.88 -49.77 -1.53
N GLN A 87 2.91 -49.36 -2.27
CA GLN A 87 2.88 -48.25 -3.21
C GLN A 87 2.00 -48.57 -4.41
N VAL A 88 1.10 -47.64 -4.74
CA VAL A 88 0.56 -47.48 -6.09
C VAL A 88 0.68 -46.01 -6.47
N GLN A 89 1.17 -45.84 -7.68
CA GLN A 89 1.74 -44.66 -8.31
C GLN A 89 0.87 -43.40 -8.22
N GLN A 90 1.49 -42.41 -7.60
CA GLN A 90 1.04 -41.04 -7.45
C GLN A 90 1.02 -40.36 -8.82
N SER A 91 -0.18 -39.97 -9.28
CA SER A 91 -0.33 -38.97 -10.33
C SER A 91 0.00 -37.61 -9.74
N SER A 92 1.30 -37.35 -9.62
CA SER A 92 1.84 -36.04 -9.29
C SER A 92 1.72 -35.17 -10.54
N SER A 93 0.67 -34.36 -10.61
CA SER A 93 0.74 -33.12 -11.38
C SER A 93 1.87 -32.30 -10.75
N SER A 94 3.05 -32.37 -11.38
CA SER A 94 4.21 -31.56 -11.06
C SER A 94 3.89 -30.10 -11.41
N SER A 95 3.11 -29.45 -10.55
CA SER A 95 3.12 -28.01 -10.43
C SER A 95 4.46 -27.68 -9.77
N SER A 96 5.48 -27.53 -10.60
CA SER A 96 6.74 -26.91 -10.18
C SER A 96 6.38 -25.61 -9.48
N SER A 97 6.44 -25.58 -8.16
CA SER A 97 6.30 -24.36 -7.37
C SER A 97 7.48 -23.47 -7.74
N LYS A 98 7.28 -22.66 -8.76
CA LYS A 98 8.27 -21.69 -9.23
C LYS A 98 8.49 -20.76 -8.05
N ALA A 99 9.64 -20.88 -7.41
CA ALA A 99 9.94 -20.14 -6.20
C ALA A 99 9.73 -18.64 -6.46
N VAL A 100 8.86 -18.01 -5.68
CA VAL A 100 8.58 -16.58 -5.79
C VAL A 100 9.83 -15.80 -5.39
N SER A 101 10.25 -14.87 -6.26
CA SER A 101 11.48 -14.07 -6.09
C SER A 101 11.16 -12.59 -6.28
N LEU A 102 11.84 -11.72 -5.53
CA LEU A 102 11.68 -10.26 -5.64
C LEU A 102 12.06 -9.71 -7.01
N ASN A 103 12.96 -10.37 -7.75
CA ASN A 103 13.38 -9.90 -9.08
C ASN A 103 12.37 -10.25 -10.18
N SER A 104 11.44 -11.18 -9.90
CA SER A 104 10.46 -11.67 -10.86
C SER A 104 9.23 -12.20 -10.13
N PHE A 105 8.57 -11.33 -9.38
CA PHE A 105 7.34 -11.65 -8.65
C PHE A 105 6.19 -11.83 -9.66
N PRO A 106 5.58 -13.01 -9.77
CA PRO A 106 4.47 -13.24 -10.70
C PRO A 106 3.18 -12.55 -10.22
N VAL A 107 2.51 -11.82 -11.11
CA VAL A 107 1.24 -11.11 -10.83
C VAL A 107 0.15 -12.08 -10.35
N SER A 108 0.18 -13.33 -10.82
CA SER A 108 -0.75 -14.39 -10.40
C SER A 108 -0.70 -14.71 -8.89
N GLU A 109 0.40 -14.39 -8.20
CA GLU A 109 0.55 -14.62 -6.75
C GLU A 109 0.03 -13.45 -5.90
N ALA A 110 -0.30 -12.32 -6.52
CA ALA A 110 -0.74 -11.12 -5.81
C ALA A 110 -2.02 -11.32 -4.96
N PRO A 111 -3.03 -12.11 -5.37
CA PRO A 111 -4.18 -12.43 -4.52
C PRO A 111 -3.81 -13.21 -3.26
N ALA A 112 -2.90 -14.19 -3.37
CA ALA A 112 -2.43 -14.95 -2.22
C ALA A 112 -1.62 -14.08 -1.25
N LEU A 113 -0.81 -13.15 -1.79
CA LEU A 113 -0.11 -12.16 -0.97
C LEU A 113 -1.09 -11.21 -0.27
N ALA A 114 -2.13 -10.74 -0.96
CA ALA A 114 -3.17 -9.91 -0.37
C ALA A 114 -3.86 -10.62 0.82
N GLN A 115 -4.13 -11.92 0.69
CA GLN A 115 -4.67 -12.74 1.77
C GLN A 115 -3.68 -12.84 2.95
N ALA A 116 -2.38 -13.04 2.69
CA ALA A 116 -1.35 -13.08 3.74
C ALA A 116 -1.25 -11.75 4.49
N ILE A 117 -1.33 -10.61 3.79
CA ILE A 117 -1.35 -9.27 4.40
C ILE A 117 -2.60 -9.08 5.27
N LYS A 118 -3.77 -9.50 4.78
CA LYS A 118 -5.01 -9.45 5.58
C LYS A 118 -4.88 -10.28 6.87
N SER A 119 -4.30 -11.47 6.77
CA SER A 119 -4.06 -12.36 7.90
C SER A 119 -2.98 -11.84 8.88
N SER A 120 -2.09 -10.95 8.46
CA SER A 120 -1.07 -10.38 9.35
C SER A 120 -1.62 -9.34 10.33
N GLY A 121 -2.86 -8.86 10.13
CA GLY A 121 -3.50 -7.88 11.00
C GLY A 121 -2.79 -6.51 10.99
N GLY A 122 -2.11 -6.16 9.89
CA GLY A 122 -1.37 -4.90 9.76
C GLY A 122 0.06 -4.94 10.29
N ASN A 123 0.54 -6.09 10.75
CA ASN A 123 1.93 -6.28 11.15
C ASN A 123 2.82 -6.49 9.92
N PHE A 124 4.00 -5.85 9.95
CA PHE A 124 5.04 -5.98 8.93
C PHE A 124 6.40 -6.25 9.60
N PRO A 125 7.30 -7.01 8.96
CA PRO A 125 7.17 -7.60 7.63
C PRO A 125 6.15 -8.74 7.57
N VAL A 126 5.61 -9.00 6.38
CA VAL A 126 4.69 -10.12 6.12
C VAL A 126 5.49 -11.28 5.53
N GLN A 127 5.33 -12.46 6.12
CA GLN A 127 5.91 -13.69 5.59
C GLN A 127 5.02 -14.21 4.46
N PHE A 128 5.57 -14.31 3.26
CA PHE A 128 4.89 -14.86 2.10
C PHE A 128 5.80 -15.85 1.38
N GLN A 129 5.46 -17.13 1.45
CA GLN A 129 6.32 -18.23 1.01
C GLN A 129 7.71 -18.14 1.69
N SER A 130 8.80 -18.05 0.92
CA SER A 130 10.17 -17.86 1.43
C SER A 130 10.57 -16.39 1.60
N LEU A 131 9.68 -15.43 1.31
CA LEU A 131 9.98 -14.00 1.37
C LEU A 131 9.49 -13.37 2.68
N SER A 132 10.29 -12.45 3.22
CA SER A 132 9.89 -11.51 4.27
C SER A 132 9.71 -10.15 3.62
N LEU A 133 8.47 -9.71 3.45
CA LEU A 133 8.13 -8.55 2.65
C LEU A 133 7.85 -7.33 3.53
N SER A 134 8.51 -6.22 3.23
CA SER A 134 8.25 -4.94 3.90
C SER A 134 6.88 -4.37 3.47
N LYS A 135 6.35 -3.43 4.27
CA LYS A 135 5.10 -2.74 3.91
C LYS A 135 5.19 -2.03 2.56
N ALA A 136 6.35 -1.45 2.25
CA ALA A 136 6.61 -0.76 0.99
C ALA A 136 6.66 -1.73 -0.20
N GLN A 137 7.31 -2.89 -0.03
CA GLN A 137 7.32 -3.94 -1.05
C GLN A 137 5.91 -4.47 -1.32
N CYS A 138 5.12 -4.74 -0.28
CA CYS A 138 3.74 -5.17 -0.44
C CYS A 138 2.91 -4.11 -1.19
N LEU A 139 3.00 -2.83 -0.80
CA LEU A 139 2.31 -1.73 -1.49
C LEU A 139 2.66 -1.67 -2.98
N TYR A 140 3.94 -1.80 -3.29
CA TYR A 140 4.40 -1.82 -4.68
C TYR A 140 3.87 -3.03 -5.44
N ILE A 141 4.03 -4.25 -4.90
CA ILE A 141 3.58 -5.49 -5.54
C ILE A 141 2.08 -5.44 -5.82
N LEU A 142 1.26 -5.11 -4.82
CA LEU A 142 -0.19 -5.12 -4.99
C LEU A 142 -0.66 -4.04 -5.98
N SER A 143 -0.16 -2.80 -5.87
CA SER A 143 -0.53 -1.72 -6.79
C SER A 143 -0.07 -1.99 -8.22
N LYS A 144 1.16 -2.48 -8.42
CA LYS A 144 1.66 -2.85 -9.75
C LYS A 144 0.86 -4.02 -10.33
N SER A 145 0.50 -5.01 -9.52
CA SER A 145 -0.32 -6.15 -9.96
C SER A 145 -1.70 -5.72 -10.44
N ILE A 146 -2.38 -4.84 -9.70
CA ILE A 146 -3.69 -4.27 -10.12
C ILE A 146 -3.55 -3.53 -11.45
N SER A 147 -2.49 -2.75 -11.63
CA SER A 147 -2.21 -2.08 -12.91
C SER A 147 -2.01 -3.07 -14.06
N GLN A 148 -1.24 -4.15 -13.85
CA GLN A 148 -0.98 -5.16 -14.87
C GLN A 148 -2.25 -5.94 -15.24
N ILE A 149 -3.03 -6.39 -14.25
CA ILE A 149 -4.31 -7.05 -14.47
C ILE A 149 -5.28 -6.12 -15.21
N GLY A 150 -5.34 -4.85 -14.81
CA GLY A 150 -6.16 -3.82 -15.46
C GLY A 150 -5.76 -3.57 -16.91
N GLY A 151 -4.48 -3.73 -17.25
CA GLY A 151 -3.94 -3.64 -18.61
C GLY A 151 -4.05 -4.93 -19.44
N GLY A 152 -4.61 -6.01 -18.89
CA GLY A 152 -4.73 -7.29 -19.61
C GLY A 152 -3.48 -8.17 -19.54
N HIS A 153 -2.63 -7.99 -18.54
CA HIS A 153 -1.38 -8.75 -18.34
C HIS A 153 -1.36 -9.49 -16.99
N PRO A 154 -2.32 -10.40 -16.71
CA PRO A 154 -2.37 -11.12 -15.43
C PRO A 154 -1.20 -12.09 -15.22
N ASP A 155 -0.52 -12.51 -16.29
CA ASP A 155 0.60 -13.45 -16.26
C ASP A 155 1.98 -12.75 -16.23
N ALA A 156 2.00 -11.42 -16.11
CA ALA A 156 3.24 -10.66 -16.05
C ALA A 156 4.06 -10.96 -14.79
N THR A 157 5.34 -10.61 -14.82
CA THR A 157 6.22 -10.61 -13.66
C THR A 157 6.68 -9.20 -13.31
N ILE A 158 6.96 -8.96 -12.03
CA ILE A 158 7.31 -7.66 -11.46
C ILE A 158 8.69 -7.76 -10.80
N SER A 159 9.58 -6.82 -11.10
CA SER A 159 10.80 -6.62 -10.32
C SER A 159 10.51 -5.64 -9.18
N VAL A 160 10.57 -6.13 -7.95
CA VAL A 160 10.12 -5.47 -6.71
C VAL A 160 11.13 -4.43 -6.21
N GLY A 161 12.42 -4.76 -6.26
CA GLY A 161 13.46 -3.96 -5.61
C GLY A 161 13.29 -3.89 -4.09
N ASP A 162 13.82 -2.84 -3.49
CA ASP A 162 13.74 -2.57 -2.04
C ASP A 162 13.32 -1.12 -1.76
N PRO A 163 12.05 -0.76 -2.07
CA PRO A 163 11.57 0.59 -1.85
C PRO A 163 11.44 0.89 -0.35
N SER A 164 11.83 2.10 0.06
CA SER A 164 11.60 2.57 1.42
C SER A 164 10.15 3.06 1.61
N TYR A 165 9.68 3.05 2.86
CA TYR A 165 8.34 3.56 3.17
C TYR A 165 8.31 5.08 3.21
N ALA A 166 7.10 5.65 3.08
CA ALA A 166 6.88 7.08 3.10
C ALA A 166 7.37 7.71 4.42
N PRO A 167 8.20 8.77 4.38
CA PRO A 167 8.73 9.39 5.60
C PRO A 167 7.67 10.16 6.38
N ASN A 168 6.71 10.78 5.70
CA ASN A 168 5.66 11.61 6.31
C ASN A 168 4.30 11.31 5.66
N PRO A 169 3.76 10.10 5.84
CA PRO A 169 2.51 9.71 5.19
C PRO A 169 1.33 10.53 5.71
N SER A 170 0.47 10.95 4.81
CA SER A 170 -0.75 11.71 5.10
C SER A 170 -1.87 11.32 4.13
N GLY A 171 -3.11 11.65 4.49
CA GLY A 171 -4.29 11.40 3.68
C GLY A 171 -5.49 11.09 4.56
N SER A 172 -6.68 11.29 4.01
CA SER A 172 -7.94 11.01 4.71
C SER A 172 -8.43 9.59 4.43
N ASP A 173 -9.28 9.09 5.31
CA ASP A 173 -10.22 8.03 4.94
C ASP A 173 -11.35 8.71 4.16
N SER A 174 -11.50 8.33 2.89
CA SER A 174 -12.69 8.71 2.14
C SER A 174 -13.76 7.64 2.37
N SER A 175 -15.00 7.94 2.01
CA SER A 175 -16.08 6.94 1.92
C SER A 175 -16.69 6.97 0.52
N GLN A 176 -15.92 7.45 -0.45
CA GLN A 176 -16.38 7.66 -1.81
C GLN A 176 -16.10 6.42 -2.64
N THR A 177 -16.95 6.18 -3.64
CA THR A 177 -16.75 5.08 -4.58
C THR A 177 -16.03 5.57 -5.82
N ILE A 178 -14.97 4.86 -6.23
CA ILE A 178 -14.27 5.11 -7.50
C ILE A 178 -14.42 3.92 -8.44
N ALA A 179 -14.59 4.21 -9.73
CA ALA A 179 -14.75 3.20 -10.78
C ALA A 179 -13.44 2.44 -11.08
N ARG A 180 -13.56 1.27 -11.71
CA ARG A 180 -12.44 0.43 -12.15
C ARG A 180 -11.32 1.16 -12.84
N GLN A 181 -11.65 1.96 -13.84
CA GLN A 181 -10.63 2.72 -14.58
C GLN A 181 -9.84 3.66 -13.68
N ASN A 182 -10.49 4.27 -12.68
CA ASN A 182 -9.86 5.25 -11.80
C ASN A 182 -8.92 4.59 -10.79
N TYR A 183 -9.31 3.46 -10.18
CA TYR A 183 -8.40 2.78 -9.25
C TYR A 183 -7.26 2.03 -9.96
N VAL A 184 -7.48 1.56 -11.19
CA VAL A 184 -6.40 0.97 -12.02
C VAL A 184 -5.39 2.06 -12.39
N ASP A 185 -5.85 3.22 -12.86
CA ASP A 185 -4.98 4.38 -13.13
C ASP A 185 -4.24 4.86 -11.87
N MET A 186 -4.95 4.97 -10.74
CA MET A 186 -4.35 5.30 -9.44
C MET A 186 -3.23 4.32 -9.07
N SER A 187 -3.46 3.01 -9.25
CA SER A 187 -2.48 1.96 -8.96
C SER A 187 -1.26 2.02 -9.89
N ASN A 188 -1.49 2.33 -11.18
CA ASN A 188 -0.43 2.56 -12.16
C ASN A 188 0.45 3.76 -11.79
N ARG A 189 -0.17 4.91 -11.51
CA ARG A 189 0.57 6.14 -11.10
C ARG A 189 1.35 5.92 -9.81
N PHE A 190 0.76 5.23 -8.84
CA PHE A 190 1.37 4.96 -7.55
C PHE A 190 2.59 4.03 -7.67
N SER A 191 2.45 2.91 -8.38
CA SER A 191 3.56 1.97 -8.61
C SER A 191 4.68 2.60 -9.46
N SER A 192 4.32 3.38 -10.48
CA SER A 192 5.29 4.13 -11.31
C SER A 192 6.09 5.16 -10.50
N TRP A 193 5.47 5.79 -9.50
CA TRP A 193 6.17 6.67 -8.57
C TRP A 193 7.25 5.91 -7.80
N ILE A 194 6.92 4.74 -7.25
CA ILE A 194 7.85 3.92 -6.47
C ILE A 194 9.03 3.48 -7.34
N GLU A 195 8.77 3.04 -8.58
CA GLU A 195 9.82 2.68 -9.55
C GLU A 195 10.78 3.84 -9.81
N SER A 196 10.23 5.06 -9.93
CA SER A 196 11.01 6.25 -10.29
C SER A 196 11.79 6.85 -9.12
N ASN A 197 11.30 6.68 -7.89
CA ASN A 197 11.81 7.39 -6.72
C ASN A 197 12.48 6.47 -5.68
N GLY A 198 12.22 5.16 -5.72
CA GLY A 198 12.72 4.20 -4.73
C GLY A 198 12.03 4.29 -3.36
N PHE A 199 10.90 5.00 -3.26
CA PHE A 199 10.12 5.10 -2.02
C PHE A 199 8.62 5.32 -2.27
N VAL A 200 7.82 4.90 -1.30
CA VAL A 200 6.36 5.09 -1.25
C VAL A 200 6.02 6.59 -1.12
N PRO A 201 5.14 7.16 -1.97
CA PRO A 201 4.78 8.57 -1.86
C PRO A 201 4.04 8.86 -0.54
N ASN A 202 4.08 10.11 -0.05
CA ASN A 202 3.44 10.49 1.21
C ASN A 202 1.91 10.46 1.17
N TYR A 203 1.31 10.60 0.00
CA TYR A 203 -0.14 10.56 -0.20
C TYR A 203 -0.45 9.96 -1.57
N VAL A 204 -1.70 9.55 -1.79
CA VAL A 204 -2.18 9.00 -3.06
C VAL A 204 -3.30 9.86 -3.60
N GLY A 205 -3.03 10.51 -4.74
CA GLY A 205 -3.98 11.41 -5.37
C GLY A 205 -5.05 10.67 -6.18
N ILE A 206 -6.32 10.95 -5.86
CA ILE A 206 -7.47 10.40 -6.56
C ILE A 206 -8.01 11.46 -7.53
N TYR A 207 -7.95 11.18 -8.83
CA TYR A 207 -8.38 12.12 -9.87
C TYR A 207 -9.88 11.98 -10.19
N THR A 208 -10.68 11.87 -9.13
CA THR A 208 -12.15 11.88 -9.19
C THR A 208 -12.63 13.12 -8.44
N SER A 209 -13.50 13.92 -9.06
CA SER A 209 -13.98 15.17 -8.46
C SER A 209 -14.64 14.91 -7.09
N GLY A 210 -14.23 15.68 -6.08
CA GLY A 210 -14.77 15.58 -4.72
C GLY A 210 -14.18 14.47 -3.86
N VAL A 211 -13.20 13.72 -4.36
CA VAL A 211 -12.52 12.67 -3.59
C VAL A 211 -11.17 13.20 -3.09
N SER A 212 -10.98 13.17 -1.76
CA SER A 212 -9.74 13.58 -1.11
C SER A 212 -8.60 12.59 -1.35
N ASP A 213 -7.37 13.05 -1.20
CA ASP A 213 -6.18 12.21 -1.22
C ASP A 213 -6.19 11.22 -0.04
N ILE A 214 -5.76 9.99 -0.31
CA ILE A 214 -5.72 8.92 0.70
C ILE A 214 -4.28 8.63 1.15
N SER A 215 -4.14 8.04 2.33
CA SER A 215 -2.83 7.65 2.84
C SER A 215 -2.27 6.40 2.13
N PRO A 216 -0.95 6.17 2.14
CA PRO A 216 -0.38 4.93 1.62
C PRO A 216 -0.90 3.69 2.34
N SER A 217 -1.18 3.78 3.65
CA SER A 217 -1.83 2.70 4.39
C SER A 217 -3.23 2.41 3.86
N ARG A 218 -4.03 3.44 3.60
CA ARG A 218 -5.37 3.28 3.03
C ARG A 218 -5.31 2.68 1.63
N MET A 219 -4.34 3.11 0.82
CA MET A 219 -4.06 2.52 -0.49
C MET A 219 -3.75 1.02 -0.40
N LEU A 220 -2.96 0.59 0.59
CA LEU A 220 -2.70 -0.83 0.84
C LEU A 220 -3.99 -1.61 1.12
N ASP A 221 -4.87 -1.09 1.98
CA ASP A 221 -6.14 -1.75 2.32
C ASP A 221 -7.06 -1.90 1.10
N ILE A 222 -7.14 -0.85 0.27
CA ILE A 222 -7.88 -0.87 -0.99
C ILE A 222 -7.31 -1.93 -1.93
N CYS A 223 -5.97 -1.97 -2.09
CA CYS A 223 -5.32 -2.95 -2.95
C CYS A 223 -5.54 -4.39 -2.46
N VAL A 224 -5.48 -4.61 -1.14
CA VAL A 224 -5.77 -5.92 -0.53
C VAL A 224 -7.20 -6.35 -0.84
N SER A 225 -8.19 -5.46 -0.67
CA SER A 225 -9.60 -5.76 -0.98
C SER A 225 -9.78 -6.12 -2.46
N ILE A 226 -9.21 -5.31 -3.37
CA ILE A 226 -9.30 -5.55 -4.83
C ILE A 226 -8.75 -6.92 -5.21
N LEU A 227 -7.59 -7.29 -4.68
CA LEU A 227 -6.90 -8.51 -5.06
C LEU A 227 -7.50 -9.76 -4.43
N ILE A 228 -8.11 -9.64 -3.25
CA ILE A 228 -8.94 -10.71 -2.68
C ILE A 228 -10.17 -10.95 -3.56
N ASP A 229 -10.88 -9.88 -3.95
CA ASP A 229 -12.06 -10.01 -4.83
C ASP A 229 -11.67 -10.59 -6.20
N TYR A 230 -10.56 -10.13 -6.77
CA TYR A 230 -10.02 -10.68 -8.02
C TYR A 230 -9.63 -12.15 -7.89
N GLY A 231 -9.01 -12.56 -6.78
CA GLY A 231 -8.65 -13.96 -6.53
C GLY A 231 -9.87 -14.89 -6.50
N ASN A 232 -11.02 -14.39 -6.05
CA ASN A 232 -12.26 -15.16 -5.96
C ASN A 232 -13.06 -15.19 -7.27
N THR A 233 -13.01 -14.11 -8.05
CA THR A 233 -13.91 -13.90 -9.20
C THR A 233 -13.21 -13.94 -10.54
N HIS A 234 -11.87 -13.90 -10.55
CA HIS A 234 -11.03 -13.67 -11.73
C HIS A 234 -11.38 -12.40 -12.51
N ASN A 235 -12.05 -11.45 -11.86
CA ASN A 235 -12.46 -10.18 -12.44
C ASN A 235 -12.17 -9.05 -11.45
N LEU A 236 -11.58 -7.96 -11.93
CA LEU A 236 -11.38 -6.77 -11.11
C LEU A 236 -12.75 -6.14 -10.78
N PRO A 237 -13.02 -5.72 -9.52
CA PRO A 237 -14.30 -5.12 -9.13
C PRO A 237 -14.70 -3.94 -10.01
N ALA A 238 -15.99 -3.77 -10.30
CA ALA A 238 -16.46 -2.64 -11.11
C ALA A 238 -16.14 -1.28 -10.44
N SER A 239 -16.09 -1.26 -9.11
CA SER A 239 -15.78 -0.08 -8.30
C SER A 239 -15.27 -0.49 -6.92
N VAL A 240 -14.63 0.44 -6.21
CA VAL A 240 -14.20 0.26 -4.82
C VAL A 240 -14.47 1.49 -3.98
N ASN A 241 -14.61 1.29 -2.67
CA ASN A 241 -14.67 2.38 -1.70
C ASN A 241 -13.23 2.75 -1.30
N VAL A 242 -12.92 4.02 -1.46
CA VAL A 242 -11.67 4.64 -0.99
C VAL A 242 -11.96 5.44 0.24
#